data_AF-A0A837HU75-F1
#
_entry.id   AF-A0A837HU75-F1
#
_cell.length_a   1.000
_cell.length_b   1.000
_cell.length_c   1.000
_cell.angle_alpha   90.00
_cell.angle_beta   90.00
_cell.angle_gamma   90.00
#
_symmetry.space_group_name_H-M   'P 1'
#
loop_
_entity.id
_entity.type
_entity.pdbx_description
1 polymer ?
#
loop_
_entity_poly.entity_id
_entity_poly.type
_entity_poly.pdbx_seq_one_letter_code
_entity_poly.pdbx_strand_id
1 'polypeptide(L)'
;MDKIQIRVDDVLIFSGLIAHFMFTSSNLPNDVGLMEKHGSEITIFKPSFDIKFNAEHHPIFHAIFEGKFQQGYPIDVLKMGSLRNSYLHEISHTLLRYRDSERRLKEYFPVFDEISASIYGVKACGSLLLKDVISQKELEAIMVMFVARAFSWWTSYLKEPSIIHYAQGFAIALNYFLESGAIREAGGFSWPNFTKLFVSINELADTLERILAVGTYEDAQHFVEKYASLEIFERFRPNLKKLI
;
A
#
# COMPACT_ATOMS: atom_id res chain seq x y z
N MET A 1 18.26 14.31 4.61
CA MET A 1 17.05 13.52 4.92
C MET A 1 16.97 13.17 6.41
N ASP A 2 17.59 14.01 7.26
CA ASP A 2 17.96 13.63 8.63
C ASP A 2 16.90 14.11 9.64
N LYS A 3 15.76 14.56 9.12
CA LYS A 3 14.71 15.29 9.86
C LYS A 3 13.34 14.59 9.78
N ILE A 4 13.31 13.31 9.38
CA ILE A 4 12.10 12.50 9.50
C ILE A 4 12.01 12.00 10.93
N GLN A 5 10.92 12.31 11.61
CA GLN A 5 10.61 11.78 12.93
C GLN A 5 9.46 10.79 12.82
N ILE A 6 9.52 9.70 13.58
CA ILE A 6 8.46 8.69 13.63
C ILE A 6 8.03 8.56 15.08
N ARG A 7 6.73 8.68 15.33
CA ARG A 7 6.09 8.48 16.64
C ARG A 7 4.92 7.51 16.54
N VAL A 8 4.64 6.82 17.63
CA VAL A 8 3.49 5.92 17.76
C VAL A 8 2.66 6.42 18.93
N ASP A 9 1.40 6.73 18.64
CA ASP A 9 0.52 7.40 19.59
C ASP A 9 -0.65 6.49 19.99
N ASP A 10 -0.88 6.39 21.30
CA ASP A 10 -2.13 5.90 21.86
C ASP A 10 -3.18 7.04 21.83
N VAL A 11 -3.74 7.29 20.65
CA VAL A 11 -4.67 8.40 20.42
C VAL A 11 -6.02 8.18 21.11
N LEU A 12 -6.47 9.18 21.86
CA LEU A 12 -7.76 9.13 22.59
C LEU A 12 -8.94 9.65 21.76
N ILE A 13 -8.73 10.68 20.95
CA ILE A 13 -9.79 11.37 20.20
C ILE A 13 -9.29 11.68 18.80
N PHE A 14 -10.09 11.32 17.80
CA PHE A 14 -9.95 11.81 16.44
C PHE A 14 -11.04 12.82 16.12
N SER A 15 -10.74 13.78 15.24
CA SER A 15 -11.74 14.71 14.69
C SER A 15 -11.47 14.98 13.21
N GLY A 16 -12.48 15.47 12.50
CA GLY A 16 -12.36 15.87 11.10
C GLY A 16 -12.02 14.70 10.16
N LEU A 17 -11.17 14.97 9.17
CA LEU A 17 -10.81 14.01 8.11
C LEU A 17 -10.22 12.71 8.68
N ILE A 18 -9.35 12.81 9.69
CA ILE A 18 -8.71 11.64 10.31
C ILE A 18 -9.75 10.75 10.99
N ALA A 19 -10.76 11.33 11.64
CA ALA A 19 -11.86 10.55 12.24
C ALA A 19 -12.77 9.92 11.20
N HIS A 20 -13.02 10.62 10.10
CA HIS A 20 -13.91 10.14 9.04
C HIS A 20 -13.36 8.89 8.34
N PHE A 21 -12.06 8.89 8.02
CA PHE A 21 -11.41 7.76 7.34
C PHE A 21 -10.74 6.77 8.29
N MET A 22 -10.61 7.12 9.57
CA MET A 22 -9.87 6.34 10.56
C MET A 22 -8.48 5.99 10.02
N PHE A 23 -7.71 7.00 9.63
CA PHE A 23 -6.36 6.78 9.11
C PHE A 23 -5.51 6.05 10.16
N THR A 24 -4.65 5.13 9.71
CA THR A 24 -3.72 4.41 10.60
C THR A 24 -2.44 5.18 10.85
N SER A 25 -2.14 6.14 9.99
CA SER A 25 -0.92 6.91 10.00
C SER A 25 -1.09 8.24 9.27
N SER A 26 -0.16 9.15 9.45
CA SER A 26 -0.04 10.38 8.66
C SER A 26 1.40 10.86 8.61
N ASN A 27 1.80 11.49 7.51
CA ASN A 27 3.07 12.19 7.35
C ASN A 27 2.82 13.68 7.07
N LEU A 28 3.31 14.56 7.93
CA LEU A 28 3.08 16.00 7.82
C LEU A 28 4.37 16.81 8.04
N PRO A 29 4.50 18.01 7.43
CA PRO A 29 3.54 18.67 6.53
C PRO A 29 3.55 18.06 5.11
N ASN A 30 2.50 18.34 4.31
CA ASN A 30 2.45 17.92 2.90
C ASN A 30 3.21 18.87 1.95
N ASP A 31 3.48 20.09 2.38
CA ASP A 31 4.18 21.09 1.57
C ASP A 31 5.66 20.72 1.41
N VAL A 32 6.09 20.52 0.17
CA VAL A 32 7.46 20.08 -0.16
C VAL A 32 8.51 21.08 0.31
N GLY A 33 8.25 22.39 0.25
CA GLY A 33 9.18 23.41 0.71
C GLY A 33 9.37 23.40 2.22
N LEU A 34 8.29 23.18 2.98
CA LEU A 34 8.35 23.00 4.43
C LEU A 34 9.06 21.70 4.80
N MET A 35 8.78 20.60 4.10
CA MET A 35 9.46 19.31 4.32
C MET A 35 10.96 19.41 4.07
N GLU A 36 11.40 20.04 2.99
CA GLU A 36 12.83 20.24 2.71
C GLU A 36 13.52 21.07 3.81
N LYS A 37 12.85 22.11 4.30
CA LYS A 37 13.40 23.03 5.30
C LYS A 37 13.41 22.44 6.71
N HIS A 38 12.31 21.80 7.11
CA HIS A 38 12.04 21.42 8.50
C HIS A 38 11.99 19.90 8.74
N GLY A 39 11.88 19.09 7.69
CA GLY A 39 11.58 17.67 7.81
C GLY A 39 10.10 17.39 7.92
N SER A 40 9.76 16.16 8.27
CA SER A 40 8.39 15.72 8.46
C SER A 40 8.24 14.80 9.67
N GLU A 41 7.04 14.78 10.24
CA GLU A 41 6.67 13.90 11.34
C GLU A 41 5.66 12.87 10.83
N ILE A 42 6.03 11.60 10.98
CA ILE A 42 5.17 10.45 10.74
C ILE A 42 4.58 10.05 12.09
N THR A 43 3.25 10.09 12.18
CA THR A 43 2.51 9.59 13.35
C THR A 43 1.81 8.30 12.98
N ILE A 44 2.03 7.23 13.75
CA ILE A 44 1.25 6.00 13.68
C ILE A 44 0.20 6.04 14.78
N PHE A 45 -1.07 5.91 14.39
CA PHE A 45 -2.20 5.95 15.30
C PHE A 45 -2.55 4.55 15.78
N LYS A 46 -1.97 4.12 16.90
CA LYS A 46 -2.03 2.73 17.36
C LYS A 46 -3.46 2.17 17.51
N PRO A 47 -4.42 2.87 18.13
CA PRO A 47 -5.79 2.34 18.24
C PRO A 47 -6.47 2.14 16.88
N SER A 48 -6.29 3.10 15.96
CA SER A 48 -6.83 3.03 14.60
C SER A 48 -6.22 1.86 13.81
N PHE A 49 -4.89 1.72 13.89
CA PHE A 49 -4.17 0.60 13.30
C PHE A 49 -4.67 -0.75 13.84
N ASP A 50 -4.81 -0.89 15.15
CA ASP A 50 -5.28 -2.13 15.78
C ASP A 50 -6.71 -2.47 15.37
N ILE A 51 -7.60 -1.47 15.29
CA ILE A 51 -8.97 -1.66 14.83
C ILE A 51 -8.99 -2.14 13.38
N LYS A 52 -8.30 -1.44 12.46
CA LYS A 52 -8.28 -1.81 11.04
C LYS A 52 -7.61 -3.16 10.79
N PHE A 53 -6.53 -3.48 11.52
CA PHE A 53 -5.90 -4.79 11.38
C PHE A 53 -6.86 -5.92 11.75
N ASN A 54 -7.53 -5.82 12.90
CA ASN A 54 -8.41 -6.87 13.40
C ASN A 54 -9.74 -6.96 12.63
N ALA A 55 -10.31 -5.83 12.23
CA ALA A 55 -11.61 -5.78 11.57
C ALA A 55 -11.54 -5.95 10.05
N GLU A 56 -10.41 -5.59 9.43
CA GLU A 56 -10.27 -5.57 7.96
C GLU A 56 -9.11 -6.45 7.50
N HIS A 57 -7.86 -6.09 7.81
CA HIS A 57 -6.71 -6.69 7.15
C HIS A 57 -6.57 -8.20 7.42
N HIS A 58 -6.74 -8.61 8.67
CA HIS A 58 -6.63 -10.02 9.07
C HIS A 58 -7.79 -10.87 8.52
N PRO A 59 -9.08 -10.48 8.65
CA PRO A 59 -10.18 -11.18 7.98
C PRO A 59 -10.03 -11.25 6.45
N ILE A 60 -9.55 -10.19 5.81
CA ILE A 60 -9.32 -10.16 4.36
C ILE A 60 -8.24 -11.17 3.96
N PHE A 61 -7.13 -11.25 4.70
CA PHE A 61 -6.10 -12.27 4.47
C PHE A 61 -6.70 -13.68 4.41
N HIS A 62 -7.56 -14.02 5.36
CA HIS A 62 -8.24 -15.32 5.39
C HIS A 62 -9.26 -15.54 4.26
N ALA A 63 -9.80 -14.46 3.69
CA ALA A 63 -10.76 -14.52 2.60
C ALA A 63 -10.08 -14.66 1.21
N ILE A 64 -8.90 -14.08 1.03
CA ILE A 64 -8.24 -14.01 -0.29
C ILE A 64 -7.12 -15.03 -0.49
N PHE A 65 -6.52 -15.56 0.57
CA PHE A 65 -5.46 -16.58 0.45
C PHE A 65 -5.98 -17.98 0.72
N GLU A 66 -5.36 -19.00 0.12
CA GLU A 66 -5.74 -20.40 0.36
C GLU A 66 -5.43 -20.88 1.79
N GLY A 67 -6.25 -21.78 2.34
CA GLY A 67 -6.13 -22.22 3.74
C GLY A 67 -4.79 -22.87 4.11
N LYS A 68 -4.13 -23.57 3.19
CA LYS A 68 -2.79 -24.16 3.43
C LYS A 68 -1.73 -23.08 3.58
N PHE A 69 -1.78 -22.04 2.74
CA PHE A 69 -0.86 -20.91 2.80
C PHE A 69 -1.02 -20.13 4.12
N GLN A 70 -2.26 -19.96 4.58
CA GLN A 70 -2.58 -19.25 5.82
C GLN A 70 -1.84 -19.81 7.05
N GLN A 71 -1.61 -21.12 7.10
CA GLN A 71 -0.93 -21.78 8.24
C GLN A 71 0.52 -21.29 8.42
N GLY A 72 1.14 -20.76 7.38
CA GLY A 72 2.50 -20.23 7.43
C GLY A 72 2.59 -18.83 8.03
N TYR A 73 1.47 -18.16 8.34
CA TYR A 73 1.47 -16.76 8.80
C TYR A 73 0.64 -16.58 10.07
N PRO A 74 1.26 -16.72 11.25
CA PRO A 74 0.64 -16.37 12.51
C PRO A 74 0.19 -14.91 12.56
N ILE A 75 -0.83 -14.63 13.37
CA ILE A 75 -1.42 -13.28 13.49
C ILE A 75 -0.39 -12.20 13.81
N ASP A 76 0.59 -12.45 14.67
CA ASP A 76 1.62 -11.47 15.03
C ASP A 76 2.55 -11.14 13.86
N VAL A 77 2.84 -12.12 13.00
CA VAL A 77 3.63 -11.94 11.78
C VAL A 77 2.88 -11.07 10.78
N LEU A 78 1.57 -11.34 10.59
CA LEU A 78 0.70 -10.53 9.75
C LEU A 78 0.54 -9.11 10.31
N LYS A 79 0.37 -8.96 11.62
CA LYS A 79 0.25 -7.66 12.28
C LYS A 79 1.50 -6.83 12.09
N MET A 80 2.68 -7.43 12.29
CA MET A 80 3.95 -6.77 12.03
C MET A 80 4.09 -6.38 10.55
N GLY A 81 3.82 -7.30 9.62
CA GLY A 81 3.85 -7.00 8.18
C GLY A 81 2.91 -5.84 7.79
N SER A 82 1.73 -5.77 8.39
CA SER A 82 0.78 -4.68 8.19
C SER A 82 1.30 -3.35 8.74
N LEU A 83 1.88 -3.35 9.95
CA LEU A 83 2.45 -2.16 10.56
C LEU A 83 3.60 -1.60 9.72
N ARG A 84 4.44 -2.48 9.18
CA ARG A 84 5.54 -2.12 8.28
C ARG A 84 5.03 -1.48 7.00
N ASN A 85 3.98 -2.03 6.38
CA ASN A 85 3.34 -1.39 5.23
C ASN A 85 2.83 0.02 5.55
N SER A 86 2.31 0.27 6.76
CA SER A 86 1.87 1.62 7.15
C SER A 86 3.04 2.59 7.23
N TYR A 87 4.07 2.33 8.04
CA TYR A 87 5.15 3.33 8.21
C TYR A 87 6.07 3.43 6.99
N LEU A 88 6.29 2.35 6.23
CA LEU A 88 7.14 2.41 5.02
C LEU A 88 6.47 3.23 3.92
N HIS A 89 5.15 3.17 3.81
CA HIS A 89 4.38 4.02 2.93
C HIS A 89 4.57 5.52 3.28
N GLU A 90 4.44 5.88 4.56
CA GLU A 90 4.63 7.26 5.02
C GLU A 90 6.06 7.78 4.77
N ILE A 91 7.07 6.94 5.05
CA ILE A 91 8.47 7.27 4.74
C ILE A 91 8.62 7.51 3.24
N SER A 92 8.01 6.65 2.41
CA SER A 92 8.13 6.72 0.95
C SER A 92 7.50 7.97 0.36
N HIS A 93 6.39 8.47 0.92
CA HIS A 93 5.86 9.79 0.53
C HIS A 93 6.92 10.87 0.67
N THR A 94 7.72 10.85 1.74
CA THR A 94 8.79 11.85 1.92
C THR A 94 9.86 11.77 0.82
N LEU A 95 10.12 10.58 0.30
CA LEU A 95 11.16 10.34 -0.70
C LEU A 95 10.67 10.63 -2.14
N LEU A 96 9.36 10.50 -2.38
CA LEU A 96 8.75 10.56 -3.72
C LEU A 96 7.96 11.85 -3.99
N ARG A 97 8.13 12.89 -3.18
CA ARG A 97 7.47 14.20 -3.35
C ARG A 97 8.20 15.06 -4.38
N TYR A 98 7.86 14.87 -5.65
CA TYR A 98 8.35 15.67 -6.77
C TYR A 98 7.46 16.92 -6.95
N ARG A 99 8.08 18.12 -7.06
CA ARG A 99 7.39 19.43 -6.90
C ARG A 99 6.29 19.73 -7.92
N ASP A 100 6.39 19.21 -9.13
CA ASP A 100 5.50 19.57 -10.24
C ASP A 100 4.55 18.44 -10.65
N SER A 101 4.60 17.29 -9.97
CA SER A 101 3.86 16.07 -10.32
C SER A 101 2.37 16.24 -10.21
N GLU A 102 1.90 16.90 -9.15
CA GLU A 102 0.48 17.22 -8.98
C GLU A 102 -0.05 18.04 -10.17
N ARG A 103 0.71 19.05 -10.59
CA ARG A 103 0.35 19.91 -11.73
C ARG A 103 0.36 19.16 -13.06
N ARG A 104 1.34 18.26 -13.29
CA ARG A 104 1.46 17.53 -14.57
C ARG A 104 0.44 16.41 -14.69
N LEU A 105 0.25 15.63 -13.62
CA LEU A 105 -0.57 14.42 -13.63
C LEU A 105 -2.05 14.69 -13.32
N LYS A 106 -2.37 15.85 -12.75
CA LYS A 106 -3.74 16.33 -12.50
C LYS A 106 -4.60 15.29 -11.75
N GLU A 107 -5.75 14.88 -12.30
CA GLU A 107 -6.65 13.90 -11.68
C GLU A 107 -6.03 12.53 -11.45
N TYR A 108 -4.96 12.18 -12.16
CA TYR A 108 -4.25 10.93 -11.94
C TYR A 108 -3.24 11.02 -10.79
N PHE A 109 -2.83 12.23 -10.39
CA PHE A 109 -1.82 12.41 -9.34
C PHE A 109 -2.13 11.62 -8.07
N PRO A 110 -3.34 11.67 -7.47
CA PRO A 110 -3.62 10.91 -6.25
C PRO A 110 -3.47 9.40 -6.41
N VAL A 111 -3.74 8.85 -7.60
CA VAL A 111 -3.54 7.41 -7.87
C VAL A 111 -2.05 7.07 -7.80
N PHE A 112 -1.22 7.88 -8.45
CA PHE A 112 0.24 7.67 -8.49
C PHE A 112 0.91 7.98 -7.15
N ASP A 113 0.54 9.05 -6.46
CA ASP A 113 1.13 9.43 -5.16
C ASP A 113 0.98 8.28 -4.14
N GLU A 114 -0.23 7.72 -4.04
CA GLU A 114 -0.55 6.66 -3.08
C GLU A 114 0.10 5.31 -3.42
N ILE A 115 -0.01 4.86 -4.68
CA ILE A 115 0.54 3.55 -5.03
C ILE A 115 2.07 3.55 -5.10
N SER A 116 2.68 4.65 -5.54
CA SER A 116 4.15 4.75 -5.59
C SER A 116 4.74 4.69 -4.20
N ALA A 117 4.16 5.43 -3.24
CA ALA A 117 4.60 5.36 -1.85
C ALA A 117 4.45 3.95 -1.26
N SER A 118 3.33 3.29 -1.55
CA SER A 118 3.09 1.92 -1.06
C SER A 118 4.04 0.89 -1.68
N ILE A 119 4.25 0.92 -2.99
CA ILE A 119 5.13 0.00 -3.72
C ILE A 119 6.61 0.24 -3.39
N TYR A 120 7.04 1.52 -3.35
CA TYR A 120 8.40 1.88 -2.98
C TYR A 120 8.72 1.46 -1.54
N GLY A 121 7.78 1.58 -0.62
CA GLY A 121 7.93 1.11 0.75
C GLY A 121 8.31 -0.37 0.82
N VAL A 122 7.67 -1.21 0.00
CA VAL A 122 8.01 -2.64 -0.07
C VAL A 122 9.35 -2.87 -0.79
N LYS A 123 9.64 -2.13 -1.88
CA LYS A 123 10.96 -2.17 -2.56
C LYS A 123 12.12 -1.87 -1.59
N ALA A 124 11.97 -0.87 -0.72
CA ALA A 124 12.99 -0.48 0.25
C ALA A 124 13.37 -1.63 1.22
N CYS A 125 12.46 -2.58 1.46
CA CYS A 125 12.72 -3.75 2.28
C CYS A 125 13.83 -4.66 1.75
N GLY A 126 14.14 -4.64 0.45
CA GLY A 126 15.28 -5.39 -0.09
C GLY A 126 16.60 -4.97 0.54
N SER A 127 16.79 -3.66 0.73
CA SER A 127 17.98 -3.13 1.44
C SER A 127 17.96 -3.46 2.93
N LEU A 128 16.78 -3.55 3.55
CA LEU A 128 16.65 -3.94 4.96
C LEU A 128 16.99 -5.43 5.16
N LEU A 129 16.56 -6.29 4.23
CA LEU A 129 16.90 -7.71 4.23
C LEU A 129 18.41 -7.92 4.07
N LEU A 130 19.05 -7.22 3.12
CA LEU A 130 20.51 -7.32 2.89
C LEU A 130 21.35 -6.81 4.06
N LYS A 131 20.76 -6.03 4.97
CA LYS A 131 21.40 -5.50 6.18
C LYS A 131 21.01 -6.25 7.44
N ASP A 132 20.33 -7.39 7.31
CA ASP A 132 19.82 -8.21 8.42
C ASP A 132 18.90 -7.45 9.39
N VAL A 133 18.24 -6.37 8.93
CA VAL A 133 17.28 -5.58 9.72
C VAL A 133 15.91 -6.26 9.77
N ILE A 134 15.57 -7.01 8.71
CA ILE A 134 14.40 -7.87 8.65
C ILE A 134 14.80 -9.24 8.11
N SER A 135 14.10 -10.28 8.52
CA SER A 135 14.22 -11.63 7.99
C SER A 135 13.45 -11.81 6.68
N GLN A 136 13.74 -12.89 5.95
CA GLN A 136 12.97 -13.27 4.76
C GLN A 136 11.47 -13.44 5.08
N LYS A 137 11.13 -14.08 6.21
CA LYS A 137 9.73 -14.30 6.59
C LYS A 137 8.99 -13.00 6.84
N GLU A 138 9.68 -12.01 7.39
CA GLU A 138 9.14 -10.67 7.58
C GLU A 138 8.90 -9.95 6.26
N LEU A 139 9.84 -10.03 5.30
CA LEU A 139 9.63 -9.48 3.96
C LEU A 139 8.43 -10.14 3.26
N GLU A 140 8.30 -11.46 3.34
CA GLU A 140 7.15 -12.19 2.83
C GLU A 140 5.84 -11.70 3.46
N ALA A 141 5.82 -11.51 4.79
CA ALA A 141 4.66 -11.00 5.50
C ALA A 141 4.29 -9.57 5.06
N ILE A 142 5.26 -8.70 4.81
CA ILE A 142 5.04 -7.35 4.25
C ILE A 142 4.36 -7.46 2.88
N MET A 143 4.86 -8.30 1.98
CA MET A 143 4.27 -8.51 0.65
C MET A 143 2.86 -9.11 0.73
N VAL A 144 2.64 -10.09 1.60
CA VAL A 144 1.31 -10.68 1.84
C VAL A 144 0.32 -9.63 2.34
N MET A 145 0.73 -8.82 3.31
CA MET A 145 -0.12 -7.78 3.86
C MET A 145 -0.34 -6.61 2.91
N PHE A 146 0.58 -6.37 1.96
CA PHE A 146 0.37 -5.42 0.87
C PHE A 146 -0.81 -5.87 0.00
N VAL A 147 -0.84 -7.16 -0.37
CA VAL A 147 -1.96 -7.74 -1.13
C VAL A 147 -3.26 -7.68 -0.32
N ALA A 148 -3.25 -8.02 0.97
CA ALA A 148 -4.46 -7.88 1.81
C ALA A 148 -4.94 -6.42 1.91
N ARG A 149 -4.02 -5.46 2.06
CA ARG A 149 -4.33 -4.02 2.10
C ARG A 149 -4.97 -3.52 0.80
N ALA A 150 -4.61 -4.09 -0.35
CA ALA A 150 -5.25 -3.79 -1.64
C ALA A 150 -6.77 -4.01 -1.60
N PHE A 151 -7.20 -5.15 -1.04
CA PHE A 151 -8.62 -5.45 -0.89
C PHE A 151 -9.29 -4.59 0.19
N SER A 152 -8.59 -4.24 1.28
CA SER A 152 -9.14 -3.30 2.29
C SER A 152 -9.50 -1.95 1.65
N TRP A 153 -8.63 -1.41 0.81
CA TRP A 153 -8.92 -0.18 0.08
C TRP A 153 -10.09 -0.31 -0.89
N TRP A 154 -10.20 -1.42 -1.61
CA TRP A 154 -11.37 -1.69 -2.44
C TRP A 154 -12.67 -1.79 -1.62
N THR A 155 -12.67 -2.52 -0.50
CA THR A 155 -13.84 -2.59 0.39
C THR A 155 -14.21 -1.24 0.99
N SER A 156 -13.22 -0.38 1.26
CA SER A 156 -13.44 0.99 1.72
C SER A 156 -14.04 1.85 0.61
N TYR A 157 -13.56 1.72 -0.63
CA TYR A 157 -14.12 2.40 -1.81
C TYR A 157 -15.60 2.04 -2.04
N LEU A 158 -16.00 0.78 -1.81
CA LEU A 158 -17.41 0.38 -1.92
C LEU A 158 -18.32 1.11 -0.92
N LYS A 159 -17.77 1.58 0.20
CA LYS A 159 -18.48 2.32 1.25
C LYS A 159 -18.38 3.84 1.04
N GLU A 160 -17.24 4.31 0.53
CA GLU A 160 -16.94 5.72 0.30
C GLU A 160 -16.33 5.91 -1.11
N PRO A 161 -17.14 6.21 -2.14
CA PRO A 161 -16.65 6.30 -3.52
C PRO A 161 -15.60 7.38 -3.77
N SER A 162 -15.49 8.40 -2.91
CA SER A 162 -14.51 9.48 -3.07
C SER A 162 -13.04 9.03 -2.94
N ILE A 163 -12.78 7.86 -2.34
CA ILE A 163 -11.44 7.28 -2.17
C ILE A 163 -11.07 6.28 -3.27
N ILE A 164 -11.72 6.35 -4.45
CA ILE A 164 -11.46 5.46 -5.59
C ILE A 164 -9.98 5.40 -6.00
N HIS A 165 -9.23 6.49 -5.84
CA HIS A 165 -7.82 6.56 -6.23
C HIS A 165 -6.94 5.55 -5.48
N TYR A 166 -7.24 5.27 -4.20
CA TYR A 166 -6.56 4.18 -3.47
C TYR A 166 -6.87 2.83 -4.10
N ALA A 167 -8.15 2.52 -4.36
CA ALA A 167 -8.55 1.25 -4.96
C ALA A 167 -7.94 1.06 -6.36
N GLN A 168 -7.93 2.11 -7.19
CA GLN A 168 -7.29 2.11 -8.51
C GLN A 168 -5.78 1.92 -8.41
N GLY A 169 -5.10 2.62 -7.49
CA GLY A 169 -3.67 2.45 -7.26
C GLY A 169 -3.33 1.01 -6.89
N PHE A 170 -4.05 0.41 -5.94
CA PHE A 170 -3.82 -0.98 -5.57
C PHE A 170 -4.25 -1.98 -6.66
N ALA A 171 -5.24 -1.67 -7.48
CA ALA A 171 -5.57 -2.45 -8.68
C ALA A 171 -4.40 -2.49 -9.66
N ILE A 172 -3.73 -1.35 -9.89
CA ILE A 172 -2.54 -1.27 -10.74
C ILE A 172 -1.50 -2.29 -10.29
N ALA A 173 -1.18 -2.33 -8.99
CA ALA A 173 -0.21 -3.28 -8.46
C ALA A 173 -0.64 -4.74 -8.66
N LEU A 174 -1.89 -5.09 -8.29
CA LEU A 174 -2.35 -6.48 -8.42
C LEU A 174 -2.40 -6.95 -9.88
N ASN A 175 -2.88 -6.10 -10.80
CA ASN A 175 -2.93 -6.42 -12.22
C ASN A 175 -1.52 -6.58 -12.81
N TYR A 176 -0.56 -5.75 -12.40
CA TYR A 176 0.85 -5.91 -12.78
C TYR A 176 1.46 -7.23 -12.26
N PHE A 177 1.14 -7.61 -11.02
CA PHE A 177 1.59 -8.88 -10.43
C PHE A 177 0.97 -10.09 -11.12
N LEU A 178 -0.27 -9.98 -11.62
CA LEU A 178 -0.91 -11.02 -12.42
C LEU A 178 -0.30 -11.14 -13.81
N GLU A 179 -0.10 -10.02 -14.52
CA GLU A 179 0.51 -10.00 -15.87
C GLU A 179 1.93 -10.57 -15.82
N SER A 180 2.71 -10.20 -14.81
CA SER A 180 4.04 -10.78 -14.57
C SER A 180 3.98 -12.23 -14.06
N GLY A 181 2.82 -12.73 -13.62
CA GLY A 181 2.67 -14.07 -13.04
C GLY A 181 3.35 -14.25 -11.68
N ALA A 182 3.61 -13.15 -10.97
CA ALA A 182 4.09 -13.13 -9.59
C ALA A 182 3.04 -13.64 -8.61
N ILE A 183 1.76 -13.35 -8.89
CA ILE A 183 0.61 -13.92 -8.20
C ILE A 183 -0.26 -14.69 -9.21
N ARG A 184 -0.97 -15.71 -8.73
CA ARG A 184 -1.89 -16.52 -9.54
C ARG A 184 -3.16 -16.81 -8.75
N GLU A 185 -4.28 -16.82 -9.46
CA GLU A 185 -5.58 -17.18 -8.89
C GLU A 185 -5.78 -18.71 -8.97
N ALA A 186 -6.15 -19.32 -7.85
CA ALA A 186 -6.51 -20.72 -7.72
C ALA A 186 -7.54 -20.92 -6.59
N GLY A 187 -8.73 -20.33 -6.71
CA GLY A 187 -9.74 -20.32 -5.64
C GLY A 187 -9.36 -19.41 -4.46
N GLY A 188 -8.48 -18.45 -4.73
CA GLY A 188 -7.71 -17.65 -3.79
C GLY A 188 -6.34 -17.36 -4.40
N PHE A 189 -5.54 -16.48 -3.80
CA PHE A 189 -4.12 -16.44 -4.09
C PHE A 189 -3.45 -17.64 -3.42
N SER A 190 -2.86 -18.50 -4.25
CA SER A 190 -2.04 -19.62 -3.80
C SER A 190 -0.57 -19.26 -3.97
N TRP A 191 0.26 -19.62 -2.97
CA TRP A 191 1.73 -19.57 -3.01
C TRP A 191 2.33 -18.53 -3.99
N PRO A 192 2.28 -17.23 -3.64
CA PRO A 192 2.93 -16.22 -4.47
C PRO A 192 4.41 -16.61 -4.65
N ASN A 193 4.91 -16.47 -5.87
CA ASN A 193 6.35 -16.62 -6.09
C ASN A 193 7.01 -15.38 -5.50
N PHE A 194 7.43 -15.42 -4.24
CA PHE A 194 7.94 -14.26 -3.52
C PHE A 194 9.14 -13.60 -4.20
N THR A 195 10.02 -14.38 -4.82
CA THR A 195 11.11 -13.84 -5.63
C THR A 195 10.57 -13.04 -6.81
N LYS A 196 9.63 -13.61 -7.56
CA LYS A 196 9.02 -12.93 -8.71
C LYS A 196 8.19 -11.72 -8.29
N LEU A 197 7.45 -11.83 -7.19
CA LEU A 197 6.68 -10.74 -6.62
C LEU A 197 7.58 -9.58 -6.21
N PHE A 198 8.70 -9.86 -5.56
CA PHE A 198 9.66 -8.83 -5.22
C PHE A 198 10.29 -8.19 -6.47
N VAL A 199 10.62 -8.97 -7.50
CA VAL A 199 11.07 -8.43 -8.80
C VAL A 199 10.01 -7.53 -9.43
N SER A 200 8.76 -7.98 -9.52
CA SER A 200 7.65 -7.18 -10.07
C SER A 200 7.40 -5.90 -9.26
N ILE A 201 7.57 -5.93 -7.94
CA ILE A 201 7.50 -4.75 -7.07
C ILE A 201 8.62 -3.75 -7.42
N ASN A 202 9.84 -4.22 -7.66
CA ASN A 202 10.95 -3.33 -8.06
C ASN A 202 10.69 -2.68 -9.42
N GLU A 203 10.29 -3.47 -10.42
CA GLU A 203 10.01 -2.97 -11.77
C GLU A 203 8.84 -1.96 -11.77
N LEU A 204 7.79 -2.26 -11.00
CA LEU A 204 6.66 -1.36 -10.84
C LEU A 204 7.06 -0.08 -10.09
N ALA A 205 7.88 -0.18 -9.04
CA ALA A 205 8.37 0.98 -8.29
C ALA A 205 9.13 1.95 -9.21
N ASP A 206 10.05 1.43 -10.03
CA ASP A 206 10.83 2.24 -10.97
C ASP A 206 9.94 2.91 -12.02
N THR A 207 8.92 2.18 -12.50
CA THR A 207 7.97 2.70 -13.49
C THR A 207 7.11 3.83 -12.91
N LEU A 208 6.57 3.62 -11.71
CA LEU A 208 5.74 4.59 -11.00
C LEU A 208 6.54 5.83 -10.61
N GLU A 209 7.75 5.65 -10.09
CA GLU A 209 8.66 6.74 -9.76
C GLU A 209 9.02 7.56 -11.00
N ARG A 210 9.26 6.92 -12.16
CA ARG A 210 9.49 7.65 -13.42
C ARG A 210 8.29 8.53 -13.80
N ILE A 211 7.07 8.01 -13.69
CA ILE A 211 5.85 8.79 -13.99
C ILE A 211 5.73 9.97 -13.02
N LEU A 212 5.95 9.75 -11.73
CA LEU A 212 5.96 10.84 -10.74
C LEU A 212 7.06 11.87 -11.03
N ALA A 213 8.27 11.45 -11.37
CA ALA A 213 9.40 12.35 -11.55
C ALA A 213 9.28 13.20 -12.83
N VAL A 214 8.94 12.57 -13.95
CA VAL A 214 9.05 13.20 -15.28
C VAL A 214 7.92 12.85 -16.25
N GLY A 215 6.97 12.01 -15.84
CA GLY A 215 5.86 11.58 -16.69
C GLY A 215 4.94 12.73 -17.10
N THR A 216 4.30 12.57 -18.26
CA THR A 216 3.24 13.46 -18.75
C THR A 216 1.86 12.99 -18.29
N TYR A 217 0.84 13.81 -18.57
CA TYR A 217 -0.55 13.43 -18.35
C TYR A 217 -0.92 12.16 -19.15
N GLU A 218 -0.46 12.07 -20.40
CA GLU A 218 -0.71 10.94 -21.30
C GLU A 218 -0.01 9.66 -20.81
N ASP A 219 1.20 9.76 -20.26
CA ASP A 219 1.88 8.63 -19.62
C ASP A 219 1.03 8.07 -18.47
N ALA A 220 0.52 8.95 -17.60
CA ALA A 220 -0.33 8.59 -16.48
C ALA A 220 -1.67 7.98 -16.94
N GLN A 221 -2.32 8.61 -17.92
CA GLN A 221 -3.57 8.15 -18.50
C GLN A 221 -3.44 6.74 -19.07
N HIS A 222 -2.47 6.51 -19.96
CA HIS A 222 -2.26 5.19 -20.58
C HIS A 222 -1.98 4.11 -19.54
N PHE A 223 -1.22 4.44 -18.49
CA PHE A 223 -0.89 3.48 -17.45
C PHE A 223 -2.10 3.12 -16.59
N VAL A 224 -2.94 4.12 -16.23
CA VAL A 224 -4.20 3.91 -15.51
C VAL A 224 -5.18 3.10 -16.37
N GLU A 225 -5.34 3.45 -17.64
CA GLU A 225 -6.20 2.70 -18.57
C GLU A 225 -5.78 1.23 -18.71
N LYS A 226 -4.47 0.96 -18.72
CA LYS A 226 -3.96 -0.41 -18.80
C LYS A 226 -4.17 -1.21 -17.52
N TYR A 227 -3.91 -0.62 -16.36
CA TYR A 227 -3.72 -1.40 -15.12
C TYR A 227 -4.73 -1.11 -14.01
N ALA A 228 -5.52 -0.04 -14.04
CA ALA A 228 -6.38 0.35 -12.92
C ALA A 228 -7.75 -0.37 -12.89
N SER A 229 -7.95 -1.41 -13.70
CA SER A 229 -9.20 -2.19 -13.72
C SER A 229 -9.46 -2.83 -12.36
N LEU A 230 -10.63 -2.55 -11.78
CA LEU A 230 -11.06 -3.11 -10.49
C LEU A 230 -11.58 -4.55 -10.61
N GLU A 231 -11.60 -5.14 -11.81
CA GLU A 231 -12.14 -6.48 -12.05
C GLU A 231 -11.46 -7.55 -11.19
N ILE A 232 -10.16 -7.40 -10.90
CA ILE A 232 -9.45 -8.33 -10.01
C ILE A 232 -10.12 -8.43 -8.63
N PHE A 233 -10.60 -7.31 -8.08
CA PHE A 233 -11.28 -7.35 -6.80
C PHE A 233 -12.66 -8.00 -6.89
N GLU A 234 -13.39 -7.73 -7.98
CA GLU A 234 -14.71 -8.31 -8.23
C GLU A 234 -14.68 -9.85 -8.27
N ARG A 235 -13.61 -10.44 -8.79
CA ARG A 235 -13.42 -11.90 -8.80
C ARG A 235 -13.42 -12.52 -7.40
N PHE A 236 -13.01 -11.76 -6.39
CA PHE A 236 -12.98 -12.18 -4.98
C PHE A 236 -14.20 -11.72 -4.17
N ARG A 237 -15.14 -10.98 -4.78
CA ARG A 237 -16.36 -10.52 -4.10
C ARG A 237 -17.11 -11.65 -3.37
N PRO A 238 -17.24 -12.88 -3.92
CA PRO A 238 -17.90 -13.98 -3.19
C PRO A 238 -17.23 -14.32 -1.86
N ASN A 239 -15.88 -14.28 -1.80
CA ASN A 239 -15.11 -14.58 -0.60
C ASN A 239 -15.21 -13.46 0.44
N LEU A 240 -15.40 -12.22 -0.03
CA LEU A 240 -15.43 -11.02 0.80
C LEU A 240 -16.84 -10.62 1.25
N LYS A 241 -17.88 -11.40 0.94
CA LYS A 241 -19.30 -11.06 1.19
C LYS A 241 -19.63 -10.69 2.64
N LYS A 242 -18.87 -11.19 3.63
CA LYS A 242 -19.07 -10.88 5.06
C LYS A 242 -18.34 -9.61 5.52
N LEU A 243 -17.47 -9.04 4.68
CA LEU A 243 -16.59 -7.92 5.00
C LEU A 243 -16.98 -6.62 4.25
N ILE A 244 -17.76 -6.77 3.18
CA ILE A 244 -18.33 -5.68 2.37
C ILE A 244 -19.64 -5.22 3.02
#